data_AF-A0A7S3RTS4-F1
#
_entry.id   AF-A0A7S3RTS4-F1
#
_cell.length_a   1.000
_cell.length_b   1.000
_cell.length_c   1.000
_cell.angle_alpha   90.00
_cell.angle_beta   90.00
_cell.angle_gamma   90.00
#
_symmetry.space_group_name_H-M   'P 1'
#
loop_
_entity.id
_entity.type
_entity.pdbx_description
1 polymer ?
#
loop_
_entity_poly.entity_id
_entity_poly.type
_entity_poly.pdbx_seq_one_letter_code
_entity_poly.pdbx_strand_id
1 'polypeptide(L)'
;MNMLKSIGGGGKKEDDKDKDAGSGDEGATGEGGDPKPSDSSSGDKKAGGEVEKMKRGDYMIHVYVEQAKNLGVDEGDTVDPMIEISILGEKKYTTAKDDISSTGIAVWNEHLFWEPKNQEEVKLNKGKIEIKVQDKGFFKDAMIAYYEFDLSYIYLMKDHALMHKWIIMSNPESDDFGKPTANLKLSITIAGAGDEQ
;
A
#
# COMPACT_ATOMS: atom_id res chain seq x y z
N MET A 1 57.11 3.08 6.69
CA MET A 1 57.30 2.57 8.07
C MET A 1 55.94 2.55 8.75
N ASN A 2 55.28 1.39 8.76
CA ASN A 2 55.07 0.48 9.92
C ASN A 2 54.23 1.12 11.04
N MET A 3 53.15 0.51 11.54
CA MET A 3 53.08 -0.89 11.95
C MET A 3 51.61 -1.39 12.04
N LEU A 4 51.35 -2.58 11.47
CA LEU A 4 50.23 -3.46 11.84
C LEU A 4 50.35 -3.91 13.31
N LYS A 5 49.23 -4.16 13.97
CA LYS A 5 49.13 -5.28 14.93
C LYS A 5 47.83 -6.07 14.71
N SER A 6 48.03 -7.36 14.47
CA SER A 6 47.06 -8.45 14.43
C SER A 6 47.24 -9.31 15.70
N ILE A 7 46.33 -10.29 15.85
CA ILE A 7 46.28 -11.45 16.76
C ILE A 7 45.72 -11.17 18.16
N GLY A 8 44.79 -11.97 18.71
CA GLY A 8 44.19 -13.23 18.26
C GLY A 8 43.84 -14.15 19.45
N GLY A 9 42.89 -15.08 19.23
CA GLY A 9 42.63 -16.29 20.05
C GLY A 9 41.54 -16.14 21.13
N GLY A 10 40.63 -17.08 21.37
CA GLY A 10 40.45 -18.46 20.90
C GLY A 10 39.78 -19.32 21.99
N GLY A 11 39.01 -20.35 21.58
CA GLY A 11 38.57 -21.48 22.43
C GLY A 11 37.03 -21.64 22.50
N LYS A 12 36.41 -22.58 21.75
CA LYS A 12 36.20 -24.05 21.95
C LYS A 12 34.86 -24.34 22.68
N LYS A 13 33.87 -24.87 21.96
CA LYS A 13 33.38 -26.28 21.91
C LYS A 13 32.78 -26.78 23.23
N GLU A 14 31.54 -27.27 23.19
CA GLU A 14 31.25 -28.71 23.31
C GLU A 14 29.77 -29.03 23.03
N ASP A 15 29.59 -30.21 22.44
CA ASP A 15 28.36 -30.90 22.08
C ASP A 15 27.69 -31.48 23.34
N ASP A 16 26.36 -31.72 23.32
CA ASP A 16 25.84 -32.99 23.83
C ASP A 16 24.44 -33.31 23.29
N LYS A 17 24.31 -34.55 22.84
CA LYS A 17 23.06 -35.26 22.54
C LYS A 17 22.46 -35.74 23.86
N ASP A 18 21.13 -35.90 23.90
CA ASP A 18 20.59 -37.18 24.35
C ASP A 18 19.13 -37.40 23.94
N LYS A 19 18.84 -38.68 23.73
CA LYS A 19 17.57 -39.32 23.38
C LYS A 19 17.00 -39.99 24.63
N ASP A 20 15.67 -40.04 24.77
CA ASP A 20 14.88 -41.22 25.20
C ASP A 20 13.40 -40.78 25.13
N ALA A 21 12.45 -41.42 24.44
CA ALA A 21 11.98 -42.81 24.37
C ALA A 21 11.14 -43.27 25.57
N GLY A 22 9.99 -43.87 25.24
CA GLY A 22 9.13 -44.67 26.10
C GLY A 22 7.66 -44.19 26.10
N SER A 23 6.62 -45.02 25.96
CA SER A 23 6.42 -46.45 25.61
C SER A 23 4.93 -46.76 25.80
N GLY A 24 4.37 -47.71 25.04
CA GLY A 24 3.13 -48.46 25.35
C GLY A 24 1.92 -48.07 24.48
N ASP A 25 1.42 -48.83 23.48
CA ASP A 25 1.02 -50.27 23.42
C ASP A 25 -0.25 -50.53 24.28
N GLU A 26 -1.34 -51.20 23.89
CA GLU A 26 -1.85 -51.87 22.68
C GLU A 26 -3.34 -52.22 22.92
N GLY A 27 -4.10 -52.43 21.82
CA GLY A 27 -5.20 -53.42 21.72
C GLY A 27 -6.61 -53.01 22.19
N ALA A 28 -7.73 -53.46 21.60
CA ALA A 28 -8.01 -54.32 20.45
C ALA A 28 -9.54 -54.37 20.20
N THR A 29 -9.95 -55.01 19.08
CA THR A 29 -11.30 -55.48 18.66
C THR A 29 -12.16 -54.42 17.94
N GLY A 30 -12.56 -54.56 16.66
CA GLY A 30 -13.27 -55.65 15.96
C GLY A 30 -14.79 -55.34 16.05
N GLU A 31 -15.65 -55.29 15.04
CA GLU A 31 -15.84 -55.95 13.74
C GLU A 31 -16.77 -55.09 12.85
N GLY A 32 -16.88 -55.44 11.56
CA GLY A 32 -17.56 -54.66 10.51
C GLY A 32 -19.09 -54.74 10.43
N GLY A 33 -19.63 -53.90 9.53
CA GLY A 33 -21.01 -53.92 9.06
C GLY A 33 -21.32 -52.74 8.14
N ASP A 34 -21.62 -53.02 6.87
CA ASP A 34 -22.30 -52.14 5.89
C ASP A 34 -23.59 -52.87 5.43
N PRO A 35 -24.67 -52.25 4.86
CA PRO A 35 -24.88 -50.83 4.50
C PRO A 35 -26.32 -50.22 4.70
N LYS A 36 -26.46 -48.92 4.36
CA LYS A 36 -27.60 -48.19 3.70
C LYS A 36 -28.59 -47.36 4.58
N PRO A 37 -29.35 -46.39 3.99
CA PRO A 37 -29.00 -45.01 3.63
C PRO A 37 -29.84 -43.94 4.39
N SER A 38 -29.37 -42.70 4.46
CA SER A 38 -30.27 -41.56 4.68
C SER A 38 -29.82 -40.34 3.88
N ASP A 39 -30.67 -39.91 2.97
CA ASP A 39 -30.65 -38.62 2.30
C ASP A 39 -30.52 -37.49 3.33
N SER A 40 -29.50 -36.66 3.17
CA SER A 40 -29.61 -35.24 3.49
C SER A 40 -28.68 -34.48 2.56
N SER A 41 -29.29 -33.95 1.51
CA SER A 41 -28.74 -32.91 0.67
C SER A 41 -28.42 -31.68 1.51
N SER A 42 -27.15 -31.31 1.57
CA SER A 42 -26.76 -29.94 1.82
C SER A 42 -25.59 -29.65 0.91
N GLY A 43 -25.94 -29.18 -0.29
CA GLY A 43 -24.96 -28.70 -1.25
C GLY A 43 -24.26 -27.49 -0.68
N ASP A 44 -22.95 -27.60 -0.49
CA ASP A 44 -22.06 -26.46 -0.41
C ASP A 44 -22.05 -25.76 -1.78
N LYS A 45 -23.07 -24.91 -2.00
CA LYS A 45 -22.96 -23.82 -2.97
C LYS A 45 -21.91 -22.88 -2.42
N LYS A 46 -20.66 -23.12 -2.82
CA LYS A 46 -19.60 -22.13 -2.77
C LYS A 46 -20.09 -20.95 -3.61
N ALA A 47 -20.71 -19.97 -2.96
CA ALA A 47 -21.05 -18.71 -3.55
C ALA A 47 -19.73 -18.08 -3.97
N GLY A 48 -19.41 -18.16 -5.27
CA GLY A 48 -18.53 -17.19 -5.89
C GLY A 48 -19.24 -15.86 -5.74
N GLY A 49 -18.95 -15.16 -4.63
CA GLY A 49 -19.44 -13.81 -4.42
C GLY A 49 -19.02 -12.98 -5.62
N GLU A 50 -20.01 -12.36 -6.26
CA GLU A 50 -19.75 -11.35 -7.26
C GLU A 50 -18.87 -10.30 -6.58
N VAL A 51 -17.63 -10.13 -7.07
CA VAL A 51 -16.75 -9.07 -6.57
C VAL A 51 -17.53 -7.78 -6.79
N GLU A 52 -17.87 -7.09 -5.70
CA GLU A 52 -18.55 -5.81 -5.77
C GLU A 52 -17.72 -4.88 -6.64
N LYS A 53 -18.36 -4.25 -7.63
CA LYS A 53 -17.71 -3.39 -8.62
C LYS A 53 -18.31 -2.01 -8.54
N MET A 54 -17.48 -1.01 -8.84
CA MET A 54 -17.95 0.36 -8.99
C MET A 54 -18.97 0.41 -10.13
N LYS A 55 -20.16 0.97 -9.90
CA LYS A 55 -21.22 1.06 -10.91
C LYS A 55 -21.14 2.35 -11.71
N ARG A 56 -21.76 2.39 -12.88
CA ARG A 56 -21.91 3.64 -13.64
C ARG A 56 -22.62 4.69 -12.79
N GLY A 57 -22.08 5.90 -12.71
CA GLY A 57 -22.71 6.95 -11.91
C GLY A 57 -21.83 8.16 -11.63
N ASP A 58 -22.35 9.03 -10.78
CA ASP A 58 -21.63 10.15 -10.21
C ASP A 58 -20.83 9.69 -9.00
N TYR A 59 -19.64 10.25 -8.84
CA TYR A 59 -18.79 9.98 -7.68
C TYR A 59 -18.29 11.28 -7.06
N MET A 60 -18.02 11.24 -5.77
CA MET A 60 -17.25 12.24 -5.05
C MET A 60 -16.00 11.54 -4.49
N ILE A 61 -14.83 12.06 -4.86
CA ILE A 61 -13.55 11.52 -4.40
C ILE A 61 -12.87 12.63 -3.61
N HIS A 62 -12.54 12.35 -2.36
CA HIS A 62 -11.83 13.28 -1.50
C HIS A 62 -10.46 12.70 -1.14
N VAL A 63 -9.43 13.51 -1.34
CA VAL A 63 -8.07 13.20 -0.87
C VAL A 63 -7.66 14.25 0.15
N TYR A 64 -7.25 13.80 1.33
CA TYR A 64 -6.65 14.62 2.36
C TYR A 64 -5.15 14.37 2.39
N VAL A 65 -4.36 15.36 1.99
CA VAL A 65 -2.90 15.30 1.98
C VAL A 65 -2.36 15.90 3.27
N GLU A 66 -1.78 15.08 4.13
CA GLU A 66 -1.30 15.52 5.45
C GLU A 66 0.14 16.03 5.37
N GLN A 67 1.09 15.12 5.16
CA GLN A 67 2.52 15.41 5.26
C GLN A 67 3.38 14.36 4.56
N ALA A 68 4.60 14.74 4.19
CA ALA A 68 5.60 13.85 3.62
C ALA A 68 6.95 14.00 4.33
N LYS A 69 7.73 12.93 4.33
CA LYS A 69 9.09 12.87 4.89
C LYS A 69 9.96 11.92 4.08
N ASN A 70 11.26 11.89 4.38
CA ASN A 70 12.24 11.04 3.71
C ASN A 70 12.24 11.29 2.19
N LEU A 71 12.19 12.57 1.79
CA LEU A 71 12.21 12.96 0.39
C LEU A 71 13.58 12.63 -0.21
N GLY A 72 13.57 12.12 -1.44
CA GLY A 72 14.76 11.82 -2.22
C GLY A 72 15.44 13.09 -2.68
N VAL A 73 16.18 13.71 -1.77
CA VAL A 73 16.95 14.94 -1.95
C VAL A 73 18.41 14.64 -1.60
N ASP A 74 19.34 15.16 -2.39
CA ASP A 74 20.76 15.00 -2.12
C ASP A 74 21.20 15.74 -0.84
N GLU A 75 22.29 15.27 -0.23
CA GLU A 75 22.77 15.86 1.03
C GLU A 75 23.24 17.30 0.82
N GLY A 76 22.67 18.23 1.57
CA GLY A 76 22.97 19.66 1.47
C GLY A 76 22.03 20.43 0.54
N ASP A 77 21.21 19.73 -0.24
CA ASP A 77 20.22 20.35 -1.13
C ASP A 77 18.83 20.44 -0.49
N THR A 78 17.97 21.25 -1.10
CA THR A 78 16.55 21.39 -0.76
C THR A 78 15.69 21.26 -2.01
N VAL A 79 14.41 20.91 -1.79
CA VAL A 79 13.37 20.90 -2.83
C VAL A 79 12.17 21.71 -2.35
N ASP A 80 11.34 22.12 -3.31
CA ASP A 80 10.08 22.81 -3.06
C ASP A 80 8.91 21.85 -3.34
N PRO A 81 8.58 20.92 -2.42
CA PRO A 81 7.72 19.80 -2.74
C PRO A 81 6.27 20.25 -2.93
N MET A 82 5.65 19.72 -3.98
CA MET A 82 4.24 19.84 -4.31
C MET A 82 3.68 18.45 -4.64
N ILE A 83 2.44 18.16 -4.22
CA ILE A 83 1.77 16.91 -4.55
C ILE A 83 0.85 17.13 -5.74
N GLU A 84 1.11 16.44 -6.86
CA GLU A 84 0.18 16.31 -8.00
C GLU A 84 -0.65 15.03 -7.81
N ILE A 85 -1.97 15.14 -7.94
CA ILE A 85 -2.88 13.99 -7.94
C ILE A 85 -3.72 14.01 -9.21
N SER A 86 -3.68 12.91 -9.97
CA SER A 86 -4.45 12.69 -11.20
C SER A 86 -5.49 11.60 -10.97
N ILE A 87 -6.76 11.93 -11.20
CA ILE A 87 -7.87 10.99 -11.07
C ILE A 87 -8.76 11.11 -12.31
N LEU A 88 -8.92 10.02 -13.04
CA LEU A 88 -9.75 9.93 -14.25
C LEU A 88 -9.47 11.02 -15.32
N GLY A 89 -8.22 11.54 -15.35
CA GLY A 89 -7.74 12.56 -16.28
C GLY A 89 -7.76 14.00 -15.75
N GLU A 90 -8.34 14.25 -14.56
CA GLU A 90 -8.30 15.56 -13.90
C GLU A 90 -7.17 15.62 -12.87
N LYS A 91 -6.28 16.60 -13.02
CA LYS A 91 -5.18 16.85 -12.10
C LYS A 91 -5.50 17.96 -11.10
N LYS A 92 -5.12 17.76 -9.84
CA LYS A 92 -5.09 18.80 -8.82
C LYS A 92 -3.75 18.77 -8.09
N TYR A 93 -3.44 19.89 -7.47
CA TYR A 93 -2.15 20.14 -6.86
C TYR A 93 -2.36 20.71 -5.47
N THR A 94 -1.49 20.34 -4.53
CA THR A 94 -1.37 21.06 -3.27
C THR A 94 -0.62 22.38 -3.47
N THR A 95 -0.55 23.20 -2.42
CA THR A 95 0.49 24.24 -2.36
C THR A 95 1.89 23.62 -2.41
N ALA A 96 2.86 24.36 -2.94
CA ALA A 96 4.27 24.00 -2.75
C ALA A 96 4.69 24.35 -1.31
N LYS A 97 5.60 23.56 -0.76
CA LYS A 97 6.41 23.97 0.40
C LYS A 97 7.76 24.41 -0.11
N ASP A 98 8.49 25.17 0.71
CA ASP A 98 9.75 25.75 0.31
C ASP A 98 10.89 25.14 1.14
N ASP A 99 12.04 24.93 0.49
CA ASP A 99 13.32 24.60 1.13
C ASP A 99 13.30 23.35 2.04
N ILE A 100 12.67 22.27 1.60
CA ILE A 100 12.61 21.00 2.34
C ILE A 100 13.83 20.13 2.01
N SER A 101 14.65 19.82 3.02
CA SER A 101 15.79 18.91 2.89
C SER A 101 15.39 17.43 3.05
N SER A 102 16.34 16.51 2.83
CA SER A 102 16.15 15.06 2.97
C SER A 102 15.69 14.59 4.36
N THR A 103 15.97 15.37 5.41
CA THR A 103 15.54 15.11 6.80
C THR A 103 14.31 15.92 7.21
N GLY A 104 13.84 16.83 6.34
CA GLY A 104 12.69 17.68 6.58
C GLY A 104 11.36 16.94 6.51
N ILE A 105 10.33 17.59 7.05
CA ILE A 105 8.93 17.15 6.94
C ILE A 105 8.14 18.27 6.25
N ALA A 106 7.56 17.96 5.10
CA ALA A 106 6.64 18.85 4.40
C ALA A 106 5.21 18.60 4.92
N VAL A 107 4.50 19.66 5.33
CA VAL A 107 3.14 19.56 5.90
C VAL A 107 2.18 20.42 5.09
N TRP A 108 1.11 19.80 4.56
CA TRP A 108 0.07 20.46 3.77
C TRP A 108 -1.23 20.61 4.55
N ASN A 109 -1.77 19.50 5.07
CA ASN A 109 -3.13 19.43 5.62
C ASN A 109 -4.19 19.98 4.65
N GLU A 110 -4.08 19.61 3.38
CA GLU A 110 -4.93 20.12 2.31
C GLU A 110 -5.96 19.08 1.86
N HIS A 111 -7.18 19.56 1.55
CA HIS A 111 -8.27 18.73 1.06
C HIS A 111 -8.49 19.01 -0.44
N LEU A 112 -8.46 17.95 -1.25
CA LEU A 112 -8.70 17.99 -2.69
C LEU A 112 -9.92 17.13 -3.01
N PHE A 113 -10.82 17.65 -3.85
CA PHE A 113 -12.08 16.97 -4.20
C PHE A 113 -12.21 16.82 -5.71
N TRP A 114 -12.66 15.67 -6.17
CA TRP A 114 -13.07 15.41 -7.55
C TRP A 114 -14.53 14.98 -7.56
N GLU A 115 -15.29 15.45 -8.55
CA GLU A 115 -16.69 15.12 -8.70
C GLU A 115 -17.02 14.60 -10.12
N PRO A 116 -16.39 13.49 -10.56
CA PRO A 116 -16.61 13.00 -11.90
C PRO A 116 -18.06 12.52 -12.05
N LYS A 117 -18.78 13.14 -13.00
CA LYS A 117 -20.19 12.85 -13.25
C LYS A 117 -20.34 11.74 -14.29
N ASN A 118 -21.34 10.88 -14.10
CA ASN A 118 -21.82 9.92 -15.07
C ASN A 118 -20.73 9.03 -15.69
N GLN A 119 -19.76 8.58 -14.88
CA GLN A 119 -18.63 7.79 -15.35
C GLN A 119 -19.05 6.36 -15.69
N GLU A 120 -18.52 5.82 -16.80
CA GLU A 120 -18.74 4.43 -17.20
C GLU A 120 -18.10 3.45 -16.22
N GLU A 121 -18.78 2.33 -15.98
CA GLU A 121 -18.30 1.23 -15.11
C GLU A 121 -16.87 0.80 -15.49
N VAL A 122 -16.60 0.60 -16.78
CA VAL A 122 -15.27 0.16 -17.26
C VAL A 122 -14.19 1.19 -16.92
N LYS A 123 -14.51 2.48 -16.98
CA LYS A 123 -13.56 3.56 -16.68
C LYS A 123 -13.29 3.64 -15.17
N LEU A 124 -14.30 3.45 -14.34
CA LEU A 124 -14.17 3.45 -12.88
C LEU A 124 -13.35 2.26 -12.39
N ASN A 125 -13.70 1.05 -12.82
CA ASN A 125 -13.04 -0.18 -12.35
C ASN A 125 -11.59 -0.34 -12.84
N LYS A 126 -11.19 0.38 -13.89
CA LYS A 126 -9.80 0.48 -14.37
C LYS A 126 -9.13 1.82 -14.01
N GLY A 127 -9.87 2.70 -13.32
CA GLY A 127 -9.40 4.02 -12.95
C GLY A 127 -8.31 3.94 -11.90
N LYS A 128 -7.43 4.93 -11.90
CA LYS A 128 -6.35 5.06 -10.94
C LYS A 128 -6.42 6.38 -10.22
N ILE A 129 -5.88 6.40 -9.00
CA ILE A 129 -5.50 7.59 -8.27
C ILE A 129 -3.98 7.65 -8.36
N GLU A 130 -3.47 8.45 -9.28
CA GLU A 130 -2.03 8.60 -9.52
C GLU A 130 -1.52 9.78 -8.68
N ILE A 131 -0.47 9.57 -7.88
CA ILE A 131 0.07 10.53 -6.93
C ILE A 131 1.55 10.74 -7.22
N LYS A 132 1.95 11.99 -7.40
CA LYS A 132 3.34 12.39 -7.61
C LYS A 132 3.76 13.40 -6.56
N VAL A 133 4.94 13.16 -5.97
CA VAL A 133 5.70 14.20 -5.27
C VAL A 133 6.61 14.84 -6.30
N GLN A 134 6.48 16.15 -6.50
CA GLN A 134 7.28 16.92 -7.45
C GLN A 134 8.06 17.99 -6.71
N ASP A 135 9.31 18.21 -7.13
CA ASP A 135 10.06 19.43 -6.83
C ASP A 135 9.62 20.52 -7.81
N LYS A 136 9.08 21.62 -7.28
CA LYS A 136 8.57 22.72 -8.08
C LYS A 136 9.72 23.61 -8.55
N GLY A 137 10.11 23.44 -9.81
CA GLY A 137 11.18 24.24 -10.41
C GLY A 137 10.68 25.52 -11.07
N PHE A 138 11.59 26.47 -11.30
CA PHE A 138 11.27 27.71 -12.01
C PHE A 138 10.86 27.49 -13.49
N PHE A 139 11.46 26.51 -14.16
CA PHE A 139 11.24 26.22 -15.59
C PHE A 139 10.46 24.93 -15.84
N LYS A 140 10.71 23.89 -15.03
CA LYS A 140 10.03 22.60 -15.10
C LYS A 140 10.04 21.95 -13.72
N ASP A 141 8.98 21.20 -13.43
CA ASP A 141 8.92 20.38 -12.24
C ASP A 141 9.72 19.08 -12.44
N ALA A 142 10.30 18.56 -11.37
CA ALA A 142 11.01 17.29 -11.36
C ALA A 142 10.29 16.29 -10.45
N MET A 143 10.07 15.06 -10.91
CA MET A 143 9.40 14.05 -10.10
C MET A 143 10.38 13.48 -9.06
N ILE A 144 10.00 13.55 -7.78
CA ILE A 144 10.74 12.95 -6.66
C ILE A 144 10.23 11.53 -6.41
N ALA A 145 8.93 11.32 -6.45
CA ALA A 145 8.32 10.03 -6.15
C ALA A 145 6.94 9.87 -6.81
N TYR A 146 6.56 8.62 -7.04
CA TYR A 146 5.28 8.21 -7.61
C TYR A 146 4.66 7.08 -6.78
N TYR A 147 3.34 7.08 -6.70
CA TYR A 147 2.55 5.96 -6.25
C TYR A 147 1.18 6.00 -6.92
N GLU A 148 0.54 4.85 -7.07
CA GLU A 148 -0.82 4.77 -7.58
C GLU A 148 -1.66 3.79 -6.78
N PHE A 149 -2.95 4.11 -6.65
CA PHE A 149 -3.96 3.15 -6.22
C PHE A 149 -4.90 2.85 -7.38
N ASP A 150 -5.36 1.60 -7.47
CA ASP A 150 -6.58 1.32 -8.21
C ASP A 150 -7.75 2.02 -7.51
N LEU A 151 -8.58 2.73 -8.27
CA LEU A 151 -9.73 3.46 -7.73
C LEU A 151 -10.72 2.48 -7.06
N SER A 152 -10.93 1.33 -7.69
CA SER A 152 -11.76 0.23 -7.17
C SER A 152 -11.20 -0.36 -5.88
N TYR A 153 -9.86 -0.41 -5.72
CA TYR A 153 -9.27 -0.90 -4.48
C TYR A 153 -9.69 -0.05 -3.28
N ILE A 154 -9.60 1.28 -3.39
CA ILE A 154 -10.02 2.19 -2.32
C ILE A 154 -11.54 2.12 -2.11
N TYR A 155 -12.32 2.08 -3.19
CA TYR A 155 -13.77 2.01 -3.09
C TYR A 155 -14.24 0.73 -2.38
N LEU A 156 -13.55 -0.40 -2.57
CA LEU A 156 -13.90 -1.67 -1.93
C LEU A 156 -13.33 -1.83 -0.52
N MET A 157 -12.61 -0.82 -0.01
CA MET A 157 -12.25 -0.79 1.41
C MET A 157 -13.50 -0.58 2.26
N LYS A 158 -13.40 -1.00 3.52
CA LYS A 158 -14.41 -0.68 4.53
C LYS A 158 -14.66 0.83 4.55
N ASP A 159 -15.93 1.22 4.61
CA ASP A 159 -16.39 2.61 4.65
C ASP A 159 -15.96 3.42 3.40
N HIS A 160 -15.62 2.74 2.30
CA HIS A 160 -15.07 3.32 1.06
C HIS A 160 -13.88 4.26 1.30
N ALA A 161 -13.04 3.92 2.29
CA ALA A 161 -12.05 4.85 2.85
C ALA A 161 -10.69 4.21 3.18
N LEU A 162 -9.63 4.94 2.87
CA LEU A 162 -8.27 4.79 3.36
C LEU A 162 -7.97 5.96 4.29
N MET A 163 -7.75 5.73 5.58
CA MET A 163 -7.59 6.82 6.57
C MET A 163 -6.20 6.88 7.18
N HIS A 164 -5.56 8.05 7.09
CA HIS A 164 -4.31 8.42 7.77
C HIS A 164 -3.16 7.44 7.55
N LYS A 165 -3.05 6.91 6.32
CA LYS A 165 -2.07 5.90 5.99
C LYS A 165 -0.80 6.53 5.44
N TRP A 166 0.33 6.00 5.90
CA TRP A 166 1.63 6.24 5.30
C TRP A 166 1.80 5.29 4.12
N ILE A 167 2.09 5.84 2.95
CA ILE A 167 2.55 5.11 1.77
C ILE A 167 4.03 5.35 1.57
N ILE A 168 4.73 4.30 1.13
CA ILE A 168 6.12 4.38 0.70
C ILE A 168 6.10 4.50 -0.82
N MET A 169 6.78 5.51 -1.33
CA MET A 169 6.81 5.87 -2.74
C MET A 169 8.23 5.73 -3.28
N SER A 170 8.37 5.49 -4.58
CA SER A 170 9.67 5.46 -5.27
C SER A 170 9.63 6.28 -6.55
N ASN A 171 10.79 6.58 -7.14
CA ASN A 171 10.85 7.23 -8.44
C ASN A 171 10.98 6.18 -9.55
N PRO A 172 9.92 5.92 -10.33
CA PRO A 172 9.95 4.92 -11.39
C PRO A 172 10.86 5.30 -12.57
N GLU A 173 11.27 6.56 -12.68
CA GLU A 173 12.18 7.07 -13.71
C GLU A 173 13.66 7.04 -13.25
N SER A 174 13.93 6.64 -12.01
CA SER A 174 15.29 6.51 -11.49
C SER A 174 15.94 5.16 -11.84
N ASP A 175 17.28 5.13 -11.86
CA ASP A 175 18.06 3.91 -12.12
C ASP A 175 17.81 2.80 -11.09
N ASP A 176 17.37 3.16 -9.88
CA ASP A 176 16.98 2.24 -8.81
C ASP A 176 15.50 2.38 -8.47
N PHE A 177 14.66 1.82 -9.34
CA PHE A 177 13.19 1.85 -9.25
C PHE A 177 12.64 1.41 -7.88
N GLY A 178 13.34 0.50 -7.19
CA GLY A 178 12.91 -0.09 -5.92
C GLY A 178 13.26 0.75 -4.69
N LYS A 179 14.14 1.75 -4.83
CA LYS A 179 14.58 2.59 -3.72
C LYS A 179 13.45 3.52 -3.28
N PRO A 180 13.04 3.50 -2.00
CA PRO A 180 12.10 4.49 -1.47
C PRO A 180 12.66 5.92 -1.60
N THR A 181 11.86 6.83 -2.13
CA THR A 181 12.21 8.25 -2.32
C THR A 181 11.22 9.22 -1.67
N ALA A 182 10.12 8.73 -1.09
CA ALA A 182 9.27 9.52 -0.20
C ALA A 182 8.39 8.62 0.66
N ASN A 183 8.01 9.11 1.84
CA ASN A 183 6.89 8.60 2.61
C ASN A 183 5.82 9.68 2.67
N LEU A 184 4.62 9.41 2.17
CA LEU A 184 3.49 10.35 2.17
C LEU A 184 2.38 9.84 3.08
N LYS A 185 1.83 10.72 3.93
CA LYS A 185 0.65 10.44 4.75
C LYS A 185 -0.58 11.08 4.11
N LEU A 186 -1.61 10.28 3.86
CA LEU A 186 -2.87 10.76 3.30
C LEU A 186 -4.08 9.94 3.74
N SER A 187 -5.26 10.52 3.50
CA SER A 187 -6.54 9.81 3.47
C SER A 187 -7.20 9.94 2.11
N ILE A 188 -7.97 8.92 1.71
CA ILE A 188 -8.77 8.91 0.48
C ILE A 188 -10.15 8.36 0.83
N THR A 189 -11.21 9.04 0.41
CA THR A 189 -12.58 8.52 0.47
C THR A 189 -13.25 8.63 -0.89
N ILE A 190 -14.13 7.67 -1.19
CA ILE A 190 -14.87 7.62 -2.46
C ILE A 190 -16.33 7.34 -2.15
N ALA A 191 -17.24 8.23 -2.55
CA ALA A 191 -18.67 8.01 -2.45
C ALA A 191 -19.27 7.92 -3.85
N GLY A 192 -19.98 6.83 -4.15
CA GLY A 192 -20.72 6.61 -5.38
C GLY A 192 -22.21 6.90 -5.24
N ALA A 193 -22.87 7.10 -6.39
CA ALA A 193 -24.32 7.24 -6.46
C ALA A 193 -25.01 5.94 -6.00
N GLY A 194 -25.61 5.97 -4.81
CA GLY A 194 -26.34 4.84 -4.22
C GLY A 194 -25.71 4.25 -2.97
N ASP A 195 -24.54 4.74 -2.55
CA ASP A 195 -23.94 4.38 -1.26
C ASP A 195 -24.69 5.09 -0.11
N GLU A 196 -24.92 4.37 1.00
CA GLU A 196 -25.41 4.99 2.23
C GLU A 196 -24.31 5.90 2.79
N GLN A 197 -24.58 7.20 2.90
CA GLN A 197 -23.66 8.21 3.46
C GLN A 197 -23.87 8.40 4.97
#